data_AF-A0A9E0U9W4-F1
#
_entry.id   AF-A0A9E0U9W4-F1
#
_cell.length_a   1.000
_cell.length_b   1.000
_cell.length_c   1.000
_cell.angle_alpha   90.00
_cell.angle_beta   90.00
_cell.angle_gamma   90.00
#
_symmetry.space_group_name_H-M   'P 1'
#
loop_
_entity.id
_entity.type
_entity.pdbx_description
1 polymer ?
#
loop_
_entity_poly.entity_id
_entity_poly.type
_entity_poly.pdbx_seq_one_letter_code
_entity_poly.pdbx_strand_id
1 'polypeptide(L)'
;MIHSRFLPLFCLLAATNALAAETYQCTLIKDAGKDGYKQDAKQQVELSIDGGKVSQIIRINAATKDLKFKACALLTKDDSNFTRWFETECKELGSADGTPYIFEPFLLGAYAGISPVIKPDYVHYKQIQDASKSAGVAIPERTFAIYANRKPIYEFFCQKK
;
A
#
# COMPACT_ATOMS: atom_id res chain seq x y z
N MET A 1 -7.56 2.50 69.33
CA MET A 1 -8.15 2.85 68.01
C MET A 1 -7.31 4.00 67.48
N ILE A 2 -6.57 3.90 66.37
CA ILE A 2 -7.04 3.86 64.98
C ILE A 2 -5.92 3.21 64.14
N HIS A 3 -6.26 2.22 63.30
CA HIS A 3 -5.36 1.59 62.33
C HIS A 3 -5.40 2.38 61.00
N SER A 4 -4.32 3.09 60.65
CA SER A 4 -4.16 3.64 59.29
C SER A 4 -3.48 2.61 58.40
N ARG A 5 -4.25 1.97 57.52
CA ARG A 5 -3.75 1.11 56.44
C ARG A 5 -3.48 1.98 55.21
N PHE A 6 -2.22 2.21 54.89
CA PHE A 6 -1.81 2.73 53.58
C PHE A 6 -1.76 1.57 52.58
N LEU A 7 -2.68 1.54 51.62
CA LEU A 7 -2.57 0.70 50.42
C LEU A 7 -1.71 1.46 49.39
N PRO A 8 -0.60 0.90 48.89
CA PRO A 8 0.04 1.45 47.71
C PRO A 8 -0.79 1.04 46.49
N LEU A 9 -1.40 2.04 45.86
CA LEU A 9 -2.06 1.92 44.56
C LEU A 9 -0.98 1.66 43.50
N PHE A 10 -0.71 0.38 43.19
CA PHE A 10 0.09 -0.01 42.04
C PHE A 10 -0.68 0.36 40.76
N CYS A 11 -0.43 1.57 40.26
CA CYS A 11 -0.88 1.98 38.94
C CYS A 11 -0.04 1.24 37.89
N LEU A 12 -0.46 0.02 37.54
CA LEU A 12 0.04 -0.72 36.37
C LEU A 12 -0.39 0.06 35.11
N LEU A 13 0.45 1.01 34.69
CA LEU A 13 0.39 1.59 33.35
C LEU A 13 0.73 0.48 32.36
N ALA A 14 -0.30 -0.19 31.83
CA ALA A 14 -0.15 -1.04 30.66
C ALA A 14 0.26 -0.13 29.49
N ALA A 15 1.57 -0.07 29.22
CA ALA A 15 2.09 0.53 28.01
C ALA A 15 1.62 -0.32 26.82
N THR A 16 0.49 0.07 26.22
CA THR A 16 0.14 -0.43 24.91
C THR A 16 1.16 0.17 23.94
N ASN A 17 2.08 -0.66 23.44
CA ASN A 17 2.89 -0.32 22.29
C ASN A 17 1.96 -0.17 21.09
N ALA A 18 1.34 1.00 20.96
CA ALA A 18 0.70 1.40 19.72
C ALA A 18 1.81 1.48 18.67
N LEU A 19 1.90 0.45 17.82
CA LEU A 19 2.75 0.51 16.64
C LEU A 19 2.31 1.76 15.87
N ALA A 20 3.24 2.70 15.67
CA ALA A 20 2.95 3.92 14.93
C ALA A 20 2.48 3.54 13.51
N ALA A 21 1.49 4.26 12.99
CA ALA A 21 1.01 4.08 11.63
C ALA A 21 2.18 4.21 10.64
N GLU A 22 2.35 3.21 9.78
CA GLU A 22 3.36 3.24 8.74
C GLU A 22 2.86 4.05 7.55
N THR A 23 3.58 5.09 7.17
CA THR A 23 3.23 5.92 6.02
C THR A 23 4.26 5.81 4.92
N TYR A 24 3.80 5.77 3.68
CA TYR A 24 4.63 5.56 2.51
C TYR A 24 4.28 6.57 1.41
N GLN A 25 5.30 6.99 0.67
CA GLN A 25 5.16 7.65 -0.63
C GLN A 25 5.42 6.61 -1.73
N CYS A 26 4.42 6.34 -2.55
CA CYS A 26 4.55 5.41 -3.66
C CYS A 26 4.57 6.16 -4.98
N THR A 27 5.60 5.95 -5.81
CA THR A 27 5.72 6.57 -7.13
C THR A 27 5.54 5.51 -8.21
N LEU A 28 4.81 5.85 -9.27
CA LEU A 28 4.56 4.93 -10.37
C LEU A 28 5.87 4.56 -11.08
N ILE A 29 6.06 3.27 -11.30
CA ILE A 29 7.10 2.73 -12.16
C ILE A 29 6.47 2.32 -13.49
N LYS A 30 7.05 2.77 -14.59
CA LYS A 30 6.60 2.46 -15.96
C LYS A 30 7.69 1.75 -16.73
N ASP A 31 7.28 0.77 -17.50
CA ASP A 31 8.10 0.21 -18.57
C ASP A 31 8.26 1.28 -19.67
N ALA A 32 9.52 1.65 -19.96
CA ALA A 32 9.94 2.55 -21.02
C ALA A 32 10.57 1.78 -22.21
N GLY A 33 10.29 0.47 -22.31
CA GLY A 33 10.74 -0.40 -23.39
C GLY A 33 12.24 -0.66 -23.32
N LYS A 34 12.97 -0.25 -24.37
CA LYS A 34 14.42 -0.47 -24.46
C LYS A 34 15.21 0.28 -23.39
N ASP A 35 14.65 1.35 -22.84
CA ASP A 35 15.26 2.11 -21.75
C ASP A 35 15.03 1.48 -20.37
N GLY A 36 14.38 0.31 -20.32
CA GLY A 36 13.99 -0.35 -19.07
C GLY A 36 12.88 0.40 -18.36
N TYR A 37 12.92 0.46 -17.03
CA TYR A 37 11.91 1.13 -16.21
C TYR A 37 12.26 2.57 -15.86
N LYS A 38 11.24 3.43 -15.72
CA LYS A 38 11.39 4.83 -15.26
C LYS A 38 10.30 5.18 -14.24
N GLN A 39 10.62 6.12 -13.35
CA GLN A 39 9.63 6.73 -12.47
C GLN A 39 8.77 7.75 -13.21
N ASP A 40 7.47 7.77 -12.90
CA ASP A 40 6.56 8.85 -13.24
C ASP A 40 6.08 9.54 -11.97
N ALA A 41 6.85 10.56 -11.55
CA ALA A 41 6.59 11.32 -10.32
C ALA A 41 5.26 12.09 -10.31
N LYS A 42 4.56 12.21 -11.45
CA LYS A 42 3.24 12.87 -11.50
C LYS A 42 2.12 11.95 -11.03
N GLN A 43 2.38 10.64 -10.98
CA GLN A 43 1.40 9.65 -10.57
C GLN A 43 1.92 8.93 -9.33
N GLN A 44 1.15 9.02 -8.25
CA GLN A 44 1.61 8.59 -6.93
C GLN A 44 0.47 8.05 -6.08
N VAL A 45 0.83 7.28 -5.07
CA VAL A 45 -0.05 6.86 -3.99
C VAL A 45 0.55 7.31 -2.68
N GLU A 46 -0.19 8.08 -1.90
CA GLU A 46 0.10 8.23 -0.48
C GLU A 46 -0.58 7.07 0.23
N LEU A 47 0.17 6.26 0.96
CA LEU A 47 -0.32 5.02 1.59
C LEU A 47 -0.06 5.09 3.09
N SER A 48 -1.05 4.74 3.90
CA SER A 48 -0.92 4.56 5.34
C SER A 48 -1.46 3.19 5.77
N ILE A 49 -0.72 2.51 6.65
CA ILE A 49 -1.07 1.22 7.21
C ILE A 49 -0.98 1.31 8.74
N ASP A 50 -2.11 1.15 9.42
CA ASP A 50 -2.21 1.20 10.88
C ASP A 50 -2.97 -0.03 11.41
N GLY A 51 -2.24 -0.99 11.99
CA GLY A 51 -2.85 -2.21 12.54
C GLY A 51 -3.72 -2.98 11.54
N GLY A 52 -3.34 -3.00 10.25
CA GLY A 52 -4.12 -3.62 9.17
C GLY A 52 -5.21 -2.73 8.55
N LYS A 53 -5.48 -1.55 9.11
CA LYS A 53 -6.29 -0.53 8.47
C LYS A 53 -5.46 0.19 7.42
N VAL A 54 -5.95 0.19 6.19
CA VAL A 54 -5.30 0.83 5.06
C VAL A 54 -6.07 2.08 4.64
N SER A 55 -5.34 3.17 4.48
CA SER A 55 -5.84 4.37 3.80
C SER A 55 -4.87 4.79 2.70
N GLN A 56 -5.41 5.42 1.67
CA GLN A 56 -4.65 5.79 0.50
C GLN A 56 -5.19 7.05 -0.20
N ILE A 57 -4.33 7.73 -0.94
CA ILE A 57 -4.74 8.77 -1.88
C ILE A 57 -4.02 8.48 -3.19
N ILE A 58 -4.78 8.06 -4.20
CA ILE A 58 -4.25 7.62 -5.50
C ILE A 58 -4.39 8.76 -6.49
N ARG A 59 -3.27 9.28 -6.96
CA ARG A 59 -3.21 10.27 -8.02
C ARG A 59 -2.70 9.62 -9.30
N ILE A 60 -3.57 9.53 -10.30
CA ILE A 60 -3.25 9.00 -11.62
C ILE A 60 -3.84 9.91 -12.69
N ASN A 61 -3.20 9.95 -13.86
CA ASN A 61 -3.65 10.81 -14.97
C ASN A 61 -4.96 10.31 -15.61
N ALA A 62 -5.31 9.04 -15.37
CA ALA A 62 -6.51 8.40 -15.89
C ALA A 62 -7.78 8.71 -15.07
N ALA A 63 -7.76 9.72 -14.21
CA ALA A 63 -8.90 10.15 -13.41
C ALA A 63 -8.92 11.66 -13.23
N THR A 64 -10.12 12.23 -13.10
CA THR A 64 -10.30 13.68 -12.90
C THR A 64 -10.07 14.14 -11.46
N LYS A 65 -9.94 13.20 -10.52
CA LYS A 65 -9.75 13.42 -9.10
C LYS A 65 -8.83 12.37 -8.50
N ASP A 66 -8.32 12.67 -7.32
CA ASP A 66 -7.67 11.66 -6.47
C ASP A 66 -8.68 10.57 -6.12
N LEU A 67 -8.23 9.33 -6.21
CA LEU A 67 -9.03 8.13 -5.98
C LEU A 67 -8.66 7.45 -4.67
N LYS A 68 -9.55 6.58 -4.20
CA LYS A 68 -9.32 5.61 -3.14
C LYS A 68 -10.08 4.32 -3.41
N PHE A 69 -9.58 3.22 -2.90
CA PHE A 69 -10.36 2.01 -2.69
C PHE A 69 -11.08 2.09 -1.34
N LYS A 70 -12.36 1.74 -1.32
CA LYS A 70 -13.21 1.88 -0.12
C LYS A 70 -13.04 0.72 0.85
N ALA A 71 -12.75 -0.47 0.35
CA ALA A 71 -12.62 -1.67 1.16
C ALA A 71 -11.22 -2.25 1.00
N CYS A 72 -10.48 -2.40 2.09
CA CYS A 72 -9.18 -3.06 2.11
C CYS A 72 -9.19 -4.15 3.19
N ALA A 73 -8.67 -5.33 2.85
CA ALA A 73 -8.62 -6.47 3.76
C ALA A 73 -7.32 -7.25 3.60
N LEU A 74 -6.83 -7.78 4.72
CA LEU A 74 -5.73 -8.76 4.70
C LEU A 74 -6.18 -10.02 3.95
N LEU A 75 -5.28 -10.54 3.13
CA LEU A 75 -5.50 -11.76 2.38
C LEU A 75 -5.23 -12.99 3.24
N THR A 76 -6.20 -13.91 3.27
CA THR A 76 -5.97 -15.28 3.73
C THR A 76 -5.13 -16.01 2.69
N LYS A 77 -4.03 -16.64 3.12
CA LYS A 77 -3.19 -17.43 2.21
C LYS A 77 -3.97 -18.65 1.71
N ASP A 78 -4.08 -18.78 0.39
CA ASP A 78 -4.89 -19.80 -0.28
C ASP A 78 -4.14 -20.46 -1.46
N ASP A 79 -2.81 -20.39 -1.45
CA ASP A 79 -1.89 -20.85 -2.50
C ASP A 79 -2.06 -20.21 -3.89
N SER A 80 -3.03 -19.32 -4.08
CA SER A 80 -3.16 -18.56 -5.32
C SER A 80 -1.96 -17.64 -5.52
N ASN A 81 -1.63 -17.38 -6.79
CA ASN A 81 -0.58 -16.42 -7.13
C ASN A 81 -0.81 -15.06 -6.47
N PHE A 82 -2.06 -14.60 -6.41
CA PHE A 82 -2.38 -13.30 -5.85
C PHE A 82 -2.08 -13.24 -4.35
N THR A 83 -2.50 -14.22 -3.56
CA THR A 83 -2.22 -14.25 -2.10
C THR A 83 -0.78 -14.58 -1.78
N ARG A 84 -0.01 -15.15 -2.72
CA ARG A 84 1.45 -15.26 -2.61
C ARG A 84 2.16 -13.94 -2.83
N TRP A 85 1.62 -13.08 -3.69
CA TRP A 85 2.26 -11.80 -4.05
C TRP A 85 1.88 -10.68 -3.08
N PHE A 86 0.65 -10.69 -2.59
CA PHE A 86 0.11 -9.58 -1.79
C PHE A 86 -0.26 -10.00 -0.38
N GLU A 87 -0.19 -9.02 0.52
CA GLU A 87 -0.63 -9.14 1.91
C GLU A 87 -2.04 -8.55 2.07
N THR A 88 -2.34 -7.47 1.36
CA THR A 88 -3.63 -6.79 1.40
C THR A 88 -4.23 -6.69 0.01
N GLU A 89 -5.55 -6.86 -0.08
CA GLU A 89 -6.35 -6.55 -1.25
C GLU A 89 -7.27 -5.37 -0.96
N CYS A 90 -7.36 -4.43 -1.90
CA CYS A 90 -8.25 -3.30 -1.85
C CYS A 90 -9.22 -3.29 -3.05
N LYS A 91 -10.50 -3.00 -2.81
CA LYS A 91 -11.59 -3.04 -3.80
C LYS A 91 -12.45 -1.78 -3.74
N GLU A 92 -13.34 -1.68 -4.72
CA GLU A 92 -14.31 -0.58 -4.84
C GLU A 92 -13.62 0.77 -5.00
N LEU A 93 -12.99 0.97 -6.16
CA LEU A 93 -12.40 2.24 -6.52
C LEU A 93 -13.47 3.34 -6.53
N GLY A 94 -13.13 4.48 -5.93
CA GLY A 94 -13.99 5.64 -5.75
C GLY A 94 -13.17 6.93 -5.67
N SER A 95 -13.85 8.07 -5.62
CA SER A 95 -13.19 9.35 -5.32
C SER A 95 -12.72 9.39 -3.86
N ALA A 96 -11.56 10.01 -3.63
CA ALA A 96 -11.01 10.17 -2.30
C ALA A 96 -11.92 11.03 -1.40
N ASP A 97 -12.52 12.07 -1.99
CA ASP A 97 -13.41 13.04 -1.32
C ASP A 97 -14.89 12.60 -1.27
N GLY A 98 -15.25 11.47 -1.89
CA GLY A 98 -16.63 10.95 -1.90
C GLY A 98 -17.59 11.67 -2.86
N THR A 99 -17.10 12.60 -3.68
CA THR A 99 -17.91 13.36 -4.64
C THR A 99 -17.88 12.72 -6.04
N PRO A 100 -18.73 13.16 -7.00
CA PRO A 100 -18.70 12.65 -8.37
C PRO A 100 -17.32 12.80 -9.03
N TYR A 101 -16.95 11.79 -9.83
CA TYR A 101 -15.64 11.64 -10.44
C TYR A 101 -15.75 10.87 -11.76
N ILE A 102 -14.73 11.00 -12.61
CA ILE A 102 -14.61 10.27 -13.88
C ILE A 102 -13.23 9.63 -13.91
N PHE A 103 -13.15 8.40 -14.43
CA PHE A 103 -11.91 7.70 -14.72
C PHE A 103 -12.01 6.97 -16.06
N GLU A 104 -10.85 6.62 -16.62
CA GLU A 104 -10.76 5.89 -17.88
C GLU A 104 -11.41 4.49 -17.80
N PRO A 105 -12.19 4.06 -18.80
CA PRO A 105 -12.99 2.83 -18.72
C PRO A 105 -12.23 1.55 -18.34
N PHE A 106 -10.93 1.46 -18.65
CA PHE A 106 -10.12 0.30 -18.29
C PHE A 106 -9.93 0.10 -16.77
N LEU A 107 -10.23 1.12 -15.96
CA LEU A 107 -10.23 1.06 -14.50
C LEU A 107 -11.54 0.54 -13.92
N LEU A 108 -12.54 0.25 -14.75
CA LEU A 108 -13.79 -0.32 -14.28
C LEU A 108 -13.53 -1.70 -13.64
N GLY A 109 -14.01 -1.88 -12.40
CA GLY A 109 -13.78 -3.10 -11.64
C GLY A 109 -12.33 -3.29 -11.18
N ALA A 110 -11.52 -2.22 -11.21
CA ALA A 110 -10.16 -2.28 -10.71
C ALA A 110 -10.13 -2.64 -9.21
N TYR A 111 -9.06 -3.30 -8.81
CA TYR A 111 -8.70 -3.64 -7.44
C TYR A 111 -7.21 -3.41 -7.27
N ALA A 112 -6.72 -3.38 -6.04
CA ALA A 112 -5.30 -3.24 -5.75
C ALA A 112 -4.77 -4.34 -4.85
N GLY A 113 -3.52 -4.71 -5.08
CA GLY A 113 -2.70 -5.52 -4.18
C GLY A 113 -1.64 -4.67 -3.53
N ILE A 114 -1.45 -4.82 -2.22
CA ILE A 114 -0.34 -4.23 -1.48
C ILE A 114 0.57 -5.37 -1.05
N SER A 115 1.85 -5.29 -1.43
CA SER A 115 2.81 -6.35 -1.08
C SER A 115 3.01 -6.40 0.45
N PRO A 116 3.46 -7.53 1.00
CA PRO A 116 4.12 -7.51 2.30
C PRO A 116 5.36 -6.58 2.25
N VAL A 117 5.99 -6.35 3.40
CA VAL A 117 7.32 -5.72 3.43
C VAL A 117 8.28 -6.55 2.57
N ILE A 118 8.88 -5.92 1.57
CA ILE A 118 9.74 -6.57 0.58
C ILE A 118 11.08 -6.88 1.23
N LYS A 119 11.40 -8.18 1.24
CA LYS A 119 12.66 -8.74 1.72
C LYS A 119 13.27 -9.61 0.61
N PRO A 120 14.57 -9.97 0.69
CA PRO A 120 15.23 -10.76 -0.34
C PRO A 120 14.58 -12.12 -0.68
N ASP A 121 13.78 -12.68 0.22
CA ASP A 121 13.01 -13.92 0.05
C ASP A 121 11.63 -13.70 -0.60
N TYR A 122 11.23 -12.46 -0.86
CA TYR A 122 10.00 -12.16 -1.57
C TYR A 122 10.05 -12.67 -3.01
N VAL A 123 8.96 -13.29 -3.47
CA VAL A 123 8.91 -14.01 -4.76
C VAL A 123 9.24 -13.16 -5.99
N HIS A 124 8.97 -11.85 -5.93
CA HIS A 124 9.31 -10.91 -7.01
C HIS A 124 10.51 -10.02 -6.69
N TYR A 125 11.28 -10.35 -5.65
CA TYR A 125 12.38 -9.49 -5.19
C TYR A 125 13.37 -9.16 -6.31
N LYS A 126 13.75 -10.14 -7.13
CA LYS A 126 14.71 -9.93 -8.22
C LYS A 126 14.16 -9.01 -9.31
N GLN A 127 12.91 -9.22 -9.72
CA GLN A 127 12.24 -8.36 -10.70
C GLN A 127 12.13 -6.91 -10.19
N ILE A 128 11.78 -6.75 -8.91
CA ILE A 128 11.69 -5.44 -8.26
C ILE A 128 13.06 -4.79 -8.16
N GLN A 129 14.11 -5.55 -7.81
CA GLN A 129 15.48 -5.08 -7.77
C GLN A 129 15.95 -4.60 -9.15
N ASP A 130 15.69 -5.37 -10.20
CA ASP A 130 16.06 -5.03 -11.57
C ASP A 130 15.30 -3.78 -12.05
N ALA A 131 14.00 -3.68 -11.78
CA ALA A 131 13.20 -2.50 -12.09
C ALA A 131 13.66 -1.26 -11.31
N SER A 132 14.01 -1.42 -10.02
CA SER A 132 14.53 -0.33 -9.17
C SER A 132 15.86 0.19 -9.70
N LYS A 133 16.78 -0.73 -10.03
CA LYS A 133 18.07 -0.41 -10.63
C LYS A 133 17.89 0.32 -11.96
N SER A 134 17.00 -0.18 -12.81
CA SER A 134 16.71 0.44 -14.11
C SER A 134 16.13 1.84 -13.96
N ALA A 135 15.21 2.04 -13.01
CA ALA A 135 14.58 3.33 -12.75
C ALA A 135 15.46 4.29 -11.92
N GLY A 136 16.66 3.86 -11.49
CA GLY A 136 17.59 4.67 -10.73
C GLY A 136 17.12 4.96 -9.30
N VAL A 137 16.38 4.05 -8.68
CA VAL A 137 15.74 4.24 -7.37
C VAL A 137 16.10 3.12 -6.39
N ALA A 138 15.89 3.38 -5.10
CA ALA A 138 16.02 2.36 -4.08
C ALA A 138 14.98 1.24 -4.28
N ILE A 139 15.33 0.02 -3.84
CA ILE A 139 14.37 -1.08 -3.73
C ILE A 139 13.24 -0.61 -2.80
N PRO A 140 11.97 -0.70 -3.22
CA PRO A 140 10.85 -0.27 -2.39
C PRO A 140 10.69 -1.15 -1.15
N GLU A 141 10.18 -0.56 -0.08
CA GLU A 141 9.77 -1.31 1.11
C GLU A 141 8.48 -2.10 0.85
N ARG A 142 7.59 -1.56 0.00
CA ARG A 142 6.37 -2.23 -0.46
C ARG A 142 6.05 -1.84 -1.91
N THR A 143 5.27 -2.64 -2.61
CA THR A 143 4.59 -2.21 -3.84
C THR A 143 3.10 -2.04 -3.59
N PHE A 144 2.53 -1.08 -4.32
CA PHE A 144 1.09 -0.91 -4.47
C PHE A 144 0.78 -1.12 -5.94
N ALA A 145 0.01 -2.14 -6.29
CA ALA A 145 -0.28 -2.48 -7.68
C ALA A 145 -1.78 -2.45 -7.94
N ILE A 146 -2.21 -1.68 -8.95
CA ILE A 146 -3.60 -1.64 -9.39
C ILE A 146 -3.78 -2.62 -10.54
N TYR A 147 -4.74 -3.52 -10.38
CA TYR A 147 -5.13 -4.51 -11.36
C TYR A 147 -6.50 -4.20 -11.95
N ALA A 148 -6.67 -4.51 -13.21
CA ALA A 148 -7.97 -4.64 -13.87
C ALA A 148 -7.89 -5.83 -14.83
N ASN A 149 -9.00 -6.58 -14.95
CA ASN A 149 -9.05 -7.76 -15.83
C ASN A 149 -7.88 -8.74 -15.60
N ARG A 150 -7.48 -8.94 -14.34
CA ARG A 150 -6.38 -9.83 -13.89
C ARG A 150 -4.99 -9.45 -14.43
N LYS A 151 -4.80 -8.21 -14.87
CA LYS A 151 -3.51 -7.68 -15.32
C LYS A 151 -3.10 -6.46 -14.49
N PRO A 152 -1.82 -6.30 -14.15
CA PRO A 152 -1.35 -5.08 -13.52
C PRO A 152 -1.46 -3.95 -14.55
N ILE A 153 -2.08 -2.84 -14.15
CA ILE A 153 -2.24 -1.62 -14.95
C ILE A 153 -1.31 -0.53 -14.44
N TYR A 154 -1.15 -0.44 -13.12
CA TYR A 154 -0.21 0.45 -12.46
C TYR A 154 0.57 -0.32 -11.42
N GLU A 155 1.86 -0.04 -11.30
CA GLU A 155 2.70 -0.57 -10.23
C GLU A 155 3.52 0.56 -9.61
N PHE A 156 3.27 0.84 -8.34
CA PHE A 156 3.91 1.92 -7.60
C PHE A 156 4.93 1.33 -6.62
N PHE A 157 6.10 1.93 -6.57
CA PHE A 157 7.17 1.58 -5.64
C PHE A 157 7.09 2.52 -4.43
N CYS A 158 6.86 1.94 -3.24
CA CYS A 158 6.62 2.65 -2.00
C CYS A 158 7.89 2.74 -1.15
N GLN A 159 8.24 3.97 -0.77
CA GLN A 159 9.29 4.29 0.20
C GLN A 159 8.64 4.81 1.47
N LYS A 160 9.12 4.40 2.64
CA LYS A 160 8.62 4.89 3.92
C LYS A 160 8.96 6.38 4.09
N LYS A 161 8.03 7.15 4.65
CA LYS A 161 8.23 8.56 4.97
C LYS A 161 8.89 8.74 6.32
#